data_AF-A0A6C0ASQ4-F1
#
_entry.id   AF-A0A6C0ASQ4-F1
#
_cell.length_a   1.000
_cell.length_b   1.000
_cell.length_c   1.000
_cell.angle_alpha   90.00
_cell.angle_beta   90.00
_cell.angle_gamma   90.00
#
_symmetry.space_group_name_H-M   'P 1'
#
loop_
_entity.id
_entity.type
_entity.pdbx_description
1 polymer ?
#
loop_
_entity_poly.entity_id
_entity_poly.type
_entity_poly.pdbx_seq_one_letter_code
_entity_poly.pdbx_strand_id
1 'polypeptide(L)' 'MNPITLIGITIVFFYSITQILKFYGIGEDVYGVYVLFYLFIILCILILPSGYPKI' A
#
# COMPACT_ATOMS: atom_id res chain seq x y z
N MET A 1 4.89 7.88 -12.28
CA MET A 1 5.92 6.81 -12.15
C MET A 1 5.50 5.62 -12.97
N ASN A 2 6.45 4.84 -13.49
CA ASN A 2 6.13 3.57 -14.12
C ASN A 2 5.37 2.68 -13.09
N PRO A 3 4.25 2.03 -13.45
CA PRO A 3 3.49 1.16 -12.54
C PRO A 3 4.35 0.14 -11.80
N ILE A 4 5.41 -0.38 -12.44
CA ILE A 4 6.36 -1.32 -11.83
C ILE A 4 7.09 -0.67 -10.65
N THR A 5 7.54 0.57 -10.81
CA THR A 5 8.23 1.32 -9.74
C THR A 5 7.28 1.62 -8.57
N LEU A 6 6.02 1.92 -8.87
CA LEU A 6 4.99 2.14 -7.84
C LEU A 6 4.81 0.87 -7.00
N ILE A 7 4.60 -0.28 -7.64
CA ILE A 7 4.42 -1.57 -6.97
C ILE A 7 5.65 -1.93 -6.13
N GLY A 8 6.85 -1.76 -6.69
CA GLY A 8 8.10 -2.06 -5.98
C GLY A 8 8.27 -1.25 -4.70
N ILE A 9 8.03 0.07 -4.77
CA ILE A 9 8.13 0.95 -3.60
C ILE A 9 7.04 0.63 -2.58
N THR A 10 5.81 0.35 -3.02
CA THR A 10 4.71 -0.08 -2.15
C THR A 10 5.09 -1.30 -1.33
N ILE A 11 5.64 -2.34 -1.97
CA ILE A 11 6.02 -3.58 -1.28
C ILE A 11 7.12 -3.31 -0.24
N VAL A 12 8.18 -2.58 -0.63
CA VAL A 12 9.28 -2.25 0.28
C VAL A 12 8.79 -1.43 1.47
N PHE A 13 7.89 -0.46 1.23
CA PHE A 13 7.31 0.39 2.26
C PHE A 13 6.49 -0.41 3.28
N PHE A 14 5.53 -1.23 2.82
CA PHE A 14 4.70 -2.04 3.71
C PHE A 14 5.50 -3.09 4.46
N TYR A 15 6.47 -3.72 3.80
CA TYR A 15 7.38 -4.66 4.48
C TYR A 15 8.18 -3.96 5.58
N SER A 16 8.71 -2.77 5.32
CA SER A 16 9.49 -2.02 6.32
C SER A 16 8.62 -1.65 7.52
N ILE A 17 7.39 -1.21 7.30
CA ILE A 17 6.44 -0.88 8.37
C ILE A 17 6.06 -2.12 9.18
N THR A 18 5.76 -3.25 8.55
CA THR A 18 5.38 -4.47 9.28
C THR A 18 6.54 -4.97 10.15
N GLN A 19 7.79 -4.88 9.66
CA GLN A 19 8.97 -5.19 10.46
C GLN A 19 9.14 -4.25 11.66
N ILE A 20 8.92 -2.94 11.47
CA ILE A 20 8.96 -1.96 12.55
C ILE A 20 7.89 -2.27 13.60
N LEU A 21 6.64 -2.49 13.20
CA LEU A 21 5.53 -2.80 14.11
C LEU A 21 5.77 -4.10 14.87
N LYS A 22 6.28 -5.13 14.18
CA LYS A 22 6.70 -6.39 14.79
C LYS A 22 7.83 -6.20 15.80
N PHE A 23 8.81 -5.33 15.51
CA PHE A 23 9.87 -4.98 16.44
C PHE A 23 9.34 -4.32 17.72
N TYR A 24 8.29 -3.50 17.61
CA TYR A 24 7.58 -2.92 18.76
C TYR A 24 6.63 -3.90 19.47
N GLY A 25 6.53 -5.16 19.03
CA GLY A 25 5.65 -6.16 19.62
C GLY A 25 4.16 -5.96 19.32
N ILE A 26 3.84 -5.14 18.31
CA ILE A 26 2.46 -4.93 17.88
C ILE A 26 2.05 -6.13 17.02
N GLY A 27 0.93 -6.75 17.39
CA GLY A 27 0.36 -7.90 16.68
C GLY A 27 -0.27 -7.52 15.34
N GLU A 28 -0.25 -8.46 14.40
CA GLU A 28 -0.87 -8.33 13.07
C GLU A 28 -2.39 -8.13 13.13
N ASP A 29 -3.03 -8.54 14.24
CA ASP A 29 -4.45 -8.34 14.51
C ASP A 29 -4.81 -6.85 14.65
N VAL A 30 -3.87 -6.02 15.09
CA VAL A 30 -4.09 -4.57 15.26
C VAL A 30 -3.93 -3.84 13.93
N TYR A 31 -2.85 -4.12 13.18
CA TYR A 31 -2.49 -3.32 12.01
C TYR A 31 -2.81 -3.94 10.65
N GLY A 32 -3.07 -5.25 10.60
CA GLY A 32 -3.24 -6.00 9.36
C GLY A 32 -4.39 -5.45 8.51
N VAL A 33 -5.51 -5.08 9.13
CA VAL A 33 -6.67 -4.49 8.43
C VAL A 33 -6.30 -3.17 7.75
N TYR A 34 -5.50 -2.31 8.40
CA TYR A 34 -5.05 -1.06 7.79
C TYR A 34 -4.12 -1.31 6.60
N VAL A 35 -3.17 -2.24 6.73
CA VAL A 35 -2.27 -2.62 5.63
C VAL A 35 -3.07 -3.14 4.43
N LEU A 36 -4.05 -4.00 4.66
CA LEU A 36 -4.91 -4.56 3.62
C LEU A 36 -5.76 -3.47 2.94
N PHE A 37 -6.30 -2.53 3.72
CA PHE A 37 -7.03 -1.38 3.20
C PHE A 37 -6.15 -0.48 2.32
N TYR A 38 -4.91 -0.19 2.73
CA TYR A 38 -4.02 0.62 1.91
C TYR A 38 -3.56 -0.11 0.64
N LEU A 39 -3.34 -1.43 0.70
CA LEU A 39 -3.07 -2.23 -0.50
C LEU A 39 -4.25 -2.16 -1.47
N PHE A 40 -5.48 -2.23 -0.96
CA PHE A 40 -6.69 -2.06 -1.77
C PHE A 40 -6.74 -0.69 -2.46
N ILE A 41 -6.44 0.41 -1.75
CA ILE A 41 -6.37 1.75 -2.35
C ILE A 41 -5.36 1.79 -3.50
N ILE A 42 -4.20 1.15 -3.34
CA ILE A 42 -3.15 1.15 -4.37
C ILE A 42 -3.61 0.36 -5.60
N LEU A 43 -4.34 -0.75 -5.42
CA LEU A 43 -4.98 -1.46 -6.51
C LEU A 43 -6.01 -0.58 -7.23
N CYS A 44 -6.83 0.18 -6.50
CA CYS A 44 -7.76 1.14 -7.09
C CYS A 44 -7.00 2.19 -7.92
N ILE A 45 -5.90 2.75 -7.43
CA ILE A 45 -5.09 3.73 -8.16
C ILE A 45 -4.50 3.12 -9.45
N LEU A 46 -4.10 1.85 -9.44
CA LEU A 46 -3.55 1.16 -10.61
C LEU A 46 -4.61 0.87 -11.67
N ILE A 47 -5.83 0.53 -11.26
CA ILE A 47 -6.91 0.15 -12.17
C ILE A 47 -7.70 1.38 -12.65
N LEU A 48 -7.86 2.40 -11.81
CA LEU A 48 -8.70 3.55 -12.11
C LEU A 48 -8.06 4.38 -13.23
N PRO A 49 -8.73 4.53 -14.38
CA PRO A 49 -8.22 5.35 -15.48
C PRO A 49 -8.11 6.80 -15.04
N SER A 50 -6.94 7.41 -15.24
CA SER A 50 -6.64 8.79 -14.85
C SER A 50 -7.01 9.83 -15.93
N GLY A 51 -7.57 9.38 -17.06
CA GLY A 51 -7.85 10.18 -18.25
C GLY A 51 -9.24 10.82 -18.29
N TYR A 52 -9.89 11.03 -17.14
CA TYR A 52 -11.18 11.71 -17.13
C TYR A 52 -11.02 13.18 -17.55
N PRO A 53 -11.88 13.70 -18.44
CA PRO A 53 -11.87 15.11 -18.79
C PRO A 53 -12.08 15.93 -17.52
N LYS A 54 -11.10 16.75 -17.19
CA LYS A 54 -11.22 17.75 -16.13
C LYS A 54 -12.11 18.86 -16.67
N ILE A 55 -13.29 19.01 -16.07
CA ILE A 55 -14.24 20.10 -16.34
C ILE A 55 -13.56 21.44 -15.99
#